data_AF-A0A7W1FKE0-F1
#
_entry.id   AF-A0A7W1FKE0-F1
#
_cell.length_a   1.000
_cell.length_b   1.000
_cell.length_c   1.000
_cell.angle_alpha   90.00
_cell.angle_beta   90.00
_cell.angle_gamma   90.00
#
_symmetry.space_group_name_H-M   'P 1'
#
loop_
_entity.id
_entity.type
_entity.pdbx_description
1 polymer ?
#
loop_
_entity_poly.entity_id
_entity_poly.type
_entity_poly.pdbx_seq_one_letter_code
_entity_poly.pdbx_strand_id
1 'polypeptide(L)' 'MAKNERTSKSVARKASKVLADPASTKAMKSIAASALTQAPDRRKAKRK' A
#
# COMPACT_ATOMS: atom_id res chain seq x y z
N MET A 1 -11.21 14.81 -7.74
CA MET A 1 -10.37 14.02 -6.82
C MET A 1 -11.26 12.94 -6.23
N ALA A 2 -10.82 11.68 -6.19
CA ALA A 2 -11.65 10.58 -5.70
C ALA A 2 -12.28 10.93 -4.33
N LYS A 3 -13.51 10.46 -4.08
CA LYS A 3 -14.07 10.43 -2.72
C LYS A 3 -13.02 9.76 -1.82
N ASN A 4 -12.98 10.01 -0.51
CA ASN A 4 -11.93 9.50 0.43
C ASN A 4 -11.87 7.95 0.58
N GLU A 5 -12.10 7.23 -0.49
CA GLU A 5 -11.96 5.81 -0.73
C GLU A 5 -10.49 5.46 -0.60
N ARG A 6 -10.23 4.52 0.29
CA ARG A 6 -8.87 4.08 0.60
C ARG A 6 -8.82 2.58 0.52
N THR A 7 -7.70 2.06 0.03
CA THR A 7 -7.46 0.61 0.02
C THR A 7 -7.34 0.11 1.46
N SER A 8 -7.78 -1.12 1.72
CA SER A 8 -7.74 -1.65 3.09
C SER A 8 -6.29 -1.88 3.57
N LYS A 9 -6.08 -1.85 4.89
CA LYS A 9 -4.75 -2.10 5.50
C LYS A 9 -4.16 -3.46 5.10
N SER A 10 -5.01 -4.47 4.90
CA SER A 10 -4.59 -5.81 4.48
C SER A 10 -4.06 -5.82 3.06
N VAL A 11 -4.71 -5.08 2.13
CA VAL A 11 -4.24 -4.90 0.76
C VAL A 11 -2.92 -4.14 0.73
N ALA A 12 -2.80 -3.05 1.49
CA ALA A 12 -1.56 -2.30 1.62
C ALA A 12 -0.40 -3.19 2.10
N ARG A 13 -0.65 -4.06 3.08
CA ARG A 13 0.37 -5.00 3.59
C ARG A 13 0.79 -6.03 2.54
N LYS A 14 -0.13 -6.51 1.71
CA LYS A 14 0.19 -7.40 0.58
C LYS A 14 1.00 -6.66 -0.49
N ALA A 15 0.61 -5.44 -0.84
CA ALA A 15 1.34 -4.60 -1.79
C ALA A 15 2.78 -4.31 -1.34
N SER A 16 3.01 -4.04 -0.05
CA SER A 16 4.38 -3.90 0.49
C SER A 16 5.22 -5.18 0.31
N LYS A 17 4.61 -6.37 0.45
CA LYS A 17 5.32 -7.64 0.21
C LYS A 17 5.69 -7.80 -1.26
N VAL A 18 4.78 -7.47 -2.17
CA VAL A 18 5.04 -7.51 -3.63
C VAL A 18 6.17 -6.56 -4.02
N LEU A 19 6.28 -5.39 -3.40
CA LEU A 19 7.41 -4.48 -3.64
C LEU A 19 8.75 -5.05 -3.14
N ALA A 20 8.74 -5.72 -1.99
CA ALA A 20 9.94 -6.29 -1.39
C ALA A 20 10.41 -7.60 -2.06
N ASP A 21 9.53 -8.26 -2.82
CA ASP A 21 9.83 -9.52 -3.48
C ASP A 21 10.73 -9.30 -4.72
N PRO A 22 11.91 -9.95 -4.78
CA PRO A 22 12.79 -9.88 -5.95
C PRO A 22 12.19 -10.55 -7.20
N ALA A 23 11.29 -11.52 -7.05
CA ALA A 23 10.63 -12.20 -8.17
C ALA A 23 9.49 -11.37 -8.79
N SER A 24 9.08 -10.26 -8.16
CA SER A 24 8.00 -9.43 -8.65
C SER A 24 8.39 -8.61 -9.88
N THR A 25 7.56 -8.67 -10.91
CA THR A 25 7.77 -7.97 -12.19
C THR A 25 7.60 -6.45 -12.04
N LYS A 26 8.16 -5.68 -12.99
CA LYS A 26 8.01 -4.21 -13.00
C LYS A 26 6.55 -3.76 -12.98
N ALA A 27 5.68 -4.45 -13.72
CA ALA A 27 4.24 -4.16 -13.75
C ALA A 27 3.59 -4.40 -12.38
N MET A 28 3.87 -5.53 -11.73
CA MET A 28 3.35 -5.83 -10.40
C MET A 28 3.80 -4.80 -9.36
N LYS A 29 5.07 -4.37 -9.43
CA LYS A 29 5.61 -3.33 -8.53
C LYS A 29 4.93 -1.98 -8.75
N SER A 30 4.66 -1.59 -10.00
CA SER A 30 3.93 -0.36 -10.30
C SER A 30 2.50 -0.37 -9.73
N ILE A 31 1.78 -1.48 -9.91
CA ILE A 31 0.42 -1.66 -9.36
C ILE A 31 0.46 -1.64 -7.83
N ALA A 32 1.41 -2.36 -7.22
CA ALA A 32 1.56 -2.39 -5.77
C ALA A 32 1.88 -1.02 -5.18
N ALA A 33 2.72 -0.22 -5.85
CA ALA A 33 3.00 1.15 -5.45
C ALA A 33 1.73 2.02 -5.51
N SER A 34 0.94 1.93 -6.60
CA SER A 34 -0.34 2.63 -6.71
C SER A 34 -1.34 2.23 -5.61
N ALA A 35 -1.39 0.95 -5.26
CA ALA A 35 -2.26 0.47 -4.18
C ALA A 35 -1.82 1.00 -2.80
N LEU A 36 -0.52 1.22 -2.59
CA LEU A 36 0.03 1.80 -1.36
C LEU A 36 -0.24 3.29 -1.22
N THR A 37 -0.23 4.06 -2.31
CA THR A 37 -0.56 5.50 -2.25
C THR A 37 -2.04 5.74 -1.91
N GLN A 38 -2.91 4.79 -2.26
CA GLN A 38 -4.32 4.81 -1.91
C GLN A 38 -4.61 4.26 -0.50
N ALA A 39 -3.60 3.74 0.21
CA ALA A 39 -3.80 3.17 1.54
C ALA A 39 -3.98 4.26 2.61
N PRO A 40 -4.73 4.00 3.69
CA PRO A 40 -4.84 4.92 4.80
C PRO A 40 -3.50 5.08 5.52
N ASP A 41 -3.22 6.30 5.94
CA ASP A 41 -2.05 6.61 6.74
C ASP A 41 -1.97 5.71 7.97
N ARG A 42 -0.75 5.30 8.29
CA ARG A 42 -0.48 4.63 9.56
C ARG A 42 -0.84 5.62 10.66
N ARG A 43 -1.89 5.31 11.44
CA ARG A 43 -2.20 6.05 12.66
C ARG A 43 -0.92 6.12 13.49
N LYS A 44 -0.37 7.33 13.64
CA LYS A 44 0.75 7.58 14.57
C LYS A 44 0.24 7.13 15.93
N ALA A 45 0.79 6.04 16.46
CA ALA A 45 0.51 5.67 17.85
C ALA A 45 0.93 6.88 18.69
N LYS A 46 -0.01 7.53 19.37
CA LYS A 46 0.32 8.50 20.41
C LYS A 46 1.20 7.74 21.39
N ARG A 47 2.52 7.97 21.35
CA ARG A 47 3.40 7.62 22.46
C ARG A 47 2.89 8.47 23.62
N LYS A 48 2.33 7.78 24.62
CA LYS A 48 1.92 8.37 25.89
C LYS A 48 3.16 8.54 26.75
#